data_AF-A8PHK6-F1
#
_entry.id   AF-A8PHK6-F1
#
_cell.length_a   1.000
_cell.length_b   1.000
_cell.length_c   1.000
_cell.angle_alpha   90.00
_cell.angle_beta   90.00
_cell.angle_gamma   90.00
#
_symmetry.space_group_name_H-M   'P 1'
#
loop_
_entity.id
_entity.type
_entity.pdbx_description
1 polymer ?
#
loop_
_entity_poly.entity_id
_entity_poly.type
_entity_poly.pdbx_seq_one_letter_code
_entity_poly.pdbx_strand_id
1 'polypeptide(L)'
;NRKYICYYPGCTVIATNYNEYITHRKTHGQPLIYECRVPGCGRTFNHRTSFCSHIQTHQPKHQCKNCGKLFCRNNILQKHNKHCGTPLR
;
A
#
# COMPACT_ATOMS: atom_id res chain seq x y z
N ASN A 1 -26.71 10.39 3.29
CA ASN A 1 -25.71 10.91 4.24
C ASN A 1 -24.85 9.78 4.80
N ARG A 2 -23.61 9.64 4.31
CA ARG A 2 -22.69 8.58 4.78
C ARG A 2 -22.14 8.98 6.17
N LYS A 3 -22.39 8.15 7.18
CA LYS A 3 -21.86 8.34 8.55
C LYS A 3 -20.48 7.68 8.67
N TYR A 4 -19.57 8.29 9.43
CA TYR A 4 -18.19 7.81 9.61
C TYR A 4 -17.96 7.45 11.09
N ILE A 5 -17.93 6.15 11.39
CA ILE A 5 -17.83 5.61 12.75
C ILE A 5 -16.36 5.45 13.15
N CYS A 6 -15.99 5.93 14.34
CA CYS A 6 -14.69 5.67 14.94
C CYS A 6 -14.67 4.30 15.63
N TYR A 7 -13.63 3.51 15.37
CA TYR A 7 -13.44 2.17 15.95
C TYR A 7 -12.32 2.12 16.99
N TYR A 8 -11.86 3.28 17.46
CA TYR A 8 -10.89 3.34 18.54
C TYR A 8 -11.52 2.78 19.83
N PRO A 9 -10.83 1.91 20.58
CA PRO A 9 -11.39 1.30 21.78
C PRO A 9 -11.81 2.39 22.79
N GLY A 10 -13.08 2.36 23.21
CA GLY A 10 -13.65 3.37 24.10
C GLY A 10 -14.09 4.67 23.41
N CYS A 11 -14.00 4.79 22.09
CA CYS A 11 -14.47 5.96 21.36
C CYS A 11 -15.84 5.71 20.71
N THR A 12 -16.77 6.64 20.92
CA THR A 12 -18.16 6.57 20.42
C THR A 12 -18.46 7.62 19.35
N VAL A 13 -17.44 8.34 18.85
CA VAL A 13 -17.63 9.43 17.91
C VAL A 13 -18.07 8.93 16.53
N ILE A 14 -19.14 9.54 16.02
CA ILE A 14 -19.66 9.31 14.67
C ILE A 14 -19.72 10.66 13.95
N ALA A 15 -18.90 10.83 12.93
CA ALA A 15 -18.87 12.06 12.14
C ALA A 15 -19.86 11.99 10.96
N THR A 16 -20.41 13.14 10.59
CA THR A 16 -21.36 13.27 9.47
C THR A 16 -20.68 13.56 8.15
N ASN A 17 -19.42 13.98 8.16
CA ASN A 17 -18.58 14.20 6.99
C ASN A 17 -17.17 13.59 7.17
N TYR A 18 -16.46 13.40 6.07
CA TYR A 18 -15.16 12.72 6.05
C TYR A 18 -14.06 13.54 6.72
N ASN A 19 -14.04 14.87 6.53
CA ASN A 19 -12.97 15.72 7.07
C ASN A 19 -12.98 15.74 8.62
N GLU A 20 -14.16 15.82 9.23
CA GLU A 20 -14.36 15.70 10.68
C GLU A 20 -13.86 14.36 11.21
N TYR A 21 -14.19 13.25 10.52
CA TYR A 21 -13.69 11.92 10.89
C TYR A 21 -12.17 11.84 10.85
N ILE A 22 -11.53 12.41 9.83
CA ILE A 22 -10.06 12.42 9.70
C ILE A 22 -9.41 13.26 10.80
N THR A 23 -9.93 14.44 11.10
CA THR A 23 -9.42 15.30 12.17
C THR A 23 -9.60 14.63 13.53
N HIS A 24 -10.77 14.06 13.80
CA HIS A 24 -11.04 13.30 15.01
C HIS A 24 -10.06 12.15 15.19
N ARG A 25 -9.78 11.36 14.15
CA ARG A 25 -8.84 10.24 14.28
C ARG A 25 -7.43 10.66 14.72
N LYS A 26 -6.99 11.87 14.38
CA LYS A 26 -5.70 12.41 14.84
C LYS A 26 -5.65 12.59 16.37
N THR A 27 -6.79 12.76 17.05
CA THR A 27 -6.84 12.93 18.52
C THR A 27 -6.50 11.66 19.27
N HIS A 28 -6.69 10.48 18.66
CA HIS A 28 -6.32 9.19 19.24
C HIS A 28 -4.84 8.87 19.11
N GLY A 29 -4.05 9.74 18.47
CA GLY A 29 -2.68 9.44 18.07
C GLY A 29 -2.58 8.33 17.01
N GLN A 30 -3.71 7.74 16.59
CA GLN A 30 -3.77 6.75 15.52
C GLN A 30 -4.02 7.47 14.19
N PRO A 31 -3.02 7.58 13.30
CA PRO A 31 -3.29 8.02 11.95
C PRO A 31 -4.33 7.10 11.30
N LEU A 32 -4.90 7.50 10.17
CA LEU A 32 -5.81 6.66 9.40
C LEU A 32 -5.03 5.48 8.80
N ILE A 33 -4.64 4.49 9.62
CA ILE A 33 -3.57 3.56 9.28
C ILE A 33 -4.08 2.50 8.31
N TYR A 34 -3.73 2.66 7.04
CA TYR A 34 -3.72 1.54 6.13
C TYR A 34 -2.38 0.84 6.28
N GLU A 35 -2.40 -0.35 6.89
CA GLU A 35 -1.22 -1.17 7.08
C GLU A 35 -1.01 -2.11 5.90
N CYS A 36 0.21 -2.13 5.38
CA CYS A 36 0.63 -3.09 4.38
C CYS A 36 0.92 -4.44 5.03
N ARG A 37 0.01 -5.40 4.82
CA ARG A 37 0.13 -6.79 5.31
C ARG A 37 1.02 -7.69 4.46
N VAL A 38 1.79 -7.11 3.53
CA VAL A 38 2.76 -7.88 2.76
C VAL A 38 3.90 -8.30 3.70
N PRO A 39 4.25 -9.60 3.75
CA PRO A 39 5.29 -10.10 4.65
C PRO A 39 6.62 -9.37 4.40
N GLY A 40 7.21 -8.84 5.47
CA GLY A 40 8.43 -8.05 5.43
C GLY A 40 8.27 -6.56 5.06
N CYS A 41 7.04 -6.07 4.82
CA CYS A 41 6.81 -4.65 4.52
C CYS A 41 6.39 -3.82 5.75
N GLY A 42 5.27 -4.19 6.40
CA GLY A 42 4.78 -3.55 7.64
C GLY A 42 4.52 -2.05 7.57
N ARG A 43 4.51 -1.43 6.38
CA ARG A 43 4.38 0.03 6.23
C ARG A 43 2.96 0.51 6.48
N THR A 44 2.86 1.65 7.15
CA THR A 44 1.60 2.29 7.51
C THR A 44 1.40 3.60 6.77
N PHE A 45 0.18 3.85 6.27
CA PHE A 45 -0.17 5.06 5.52
C PHE A 45 -1.37 5.75 6.14
N ASN A 46 -1.39 7.08 6.14
CA ASN A 46 -2.49 7.89 6.67
C ASN A 46 -3.54 8.29 5.60
N HIS A 47 -3.33 7.95 4.34
CA HIS A 47 -4.25 8.23 3.24
C HIS A 47 -4.45 7.00 2.36
N ARG A 48 -5.69 6.77 1.94
CA ARG A 48 -6.08 5.63 1.09
C ARG A 48 -5.36 5.64 -0.26
N THR A 49 -5.21 6.83 -0.85
CA THR A 49 -4.53 7.02 -2.14
C THR A 49 -3.07 6.62 -2.05
N SER A 50 -2.36 7.07 -1.01
CA SER A 50 -0.97 6.71 -0.74
C SER A 50 -0.81 5.21 -0.48
N PHE A 51 -1.72 4.60 0.29
CA PHE A 51 -1.74 3.16 0.50
C PHE A 51 -1.97 2.38 -0.79
N CYS A 52 -2.96 2.77 -1.60
CA CYS A 52 -3.28 2.10 -2.85
C CYS A 52 -2.11 2.16 -3.83
N SER A 53 -1.48 3.33 -3.98
CA SER A 53 -0.26 3.49 -4.77
C SER A 53 0.88 2.63 -4.24
N HIS A 54 1.03 2.51 -2.92
CA HIS A 54 2.03 1.64 -2.32
C HIS A 54 1.78 0.16 -2.61
N ILE A 55 0.55 -0.33 -2.49
CA ILE A 55 0.21 -1.74 -2.76
C ILE A 55 0.51 -2.12 -4.22
N GLN A 56 0.36 -1.19 -5.16
CA GLN A 56 0.77 -1.42 -6.55
C GLN A 56 2.28 -1.65 -6.70
N THR A 57 3.11 -1.18 -5.77
CA THR A 57 4.56 -1.46 -5.77
C THR A 57 4.91 -2.87 -5.33
N HIS A 58 3.95 -3.61 -4.76
CA HIS A 58 4.10 -5.04 -4.45
C HIS A 58 3.59 -5.94 -5.56
N GLN A 59 2.73 -5.42 -6.46
CA GLN A 59 2.23 -6.19 -7.59
C GLN A 59 3.34 -6.38 -8.64
N PRO A 60 3.75 -7.62 -8.92
CA PRO A 60 4.74 -7.89 -9.95
C PRO A 60 4.11 -7.64 -11.33
N LYS A 61 4.57 -6.61 -12.04
CA LYS A 61 4.09 -6.26 -13.39
C LYS A 61 5.13 -6.51 -14.48
N HIS A 62 6.38 -6.68 -14.10
CA HIS A 62 7.51 -6.74 -15.01
C HIS A 62 8.10 -8.14 -15.01
N GLN A 63 7.79 -8.91 -16.06
CA GLN A 63 8.31 -10.27 -16.22
C GLN A 63 9.63 -10.24 -16.98
N CYS A 64 10.62 -10.97 -16.49
CA CYS A 64 11.81 -11.29 -17.28
C CYS A 64 11.40 -12.25 -18.39
N LYS A 65 11.62 -11.85 -19.65
CA LYS A 65 11.34 -12.70 -20.81
C LYS A 65 12.21 -13.96 -20.86
N ASN A 66 13.34 -13.97 -20.16
CA ASN A 66 14.26 -15.10 -20.19
C ASN A 66 13.90 -16.18 -19.16
N CYS A 67 13.82 -15.81 -17.88
CA CYS A 67 13.58 -16.77 -16.79
C CYS A 67 12.12 -16.78 -16.29
N GLY A 68 11.25 -15.94 -16.83
CA GLY A 68 9.85 -15.80 -16.40
C GLY A 68 9.66 -15.15 -15.03
N LYS A 69 10.75 -14.73 -14.36
CA LYS A 69 10.67 -14.15 -13.01
C LYS A 69 9.98 -12.80 -13.02
N LEU A 70 9.06 -12.59 -12.08
CA LEU A 70 8.27 -11.38 -11.97
C LEU A 70 8.89 -10.38 -10.98
N PHE A 71 8.85 -9.11 -11.35
CA PHE A 71 9.37 -8.00 -10.55
C PHE A 71 8.34 -6.88 -10.44
N CYS A 72 8.30 -6.23 -9.28
CA CYS A 72 7.34 -5.15 -9.00
C CYS A 72 7.80 -3.79 -9.50
N ARG A 73 9.07 -3.65 -9.93
CA ARG A 73 9.62 -2.40 -10.49
C ARG A 73 10.52 -2.67 -11.69
N ASN A 74 10.39 -1.84 -12.72
CA ASN A 74 11.14 -1.97 -13.97
C ASN A 74 12.67 -1.84 -13.77
N ASN A 75 13.12 -0.95 -12.89
CA ASN A 75 14.55 -0.78 -12.63
C ASN A 75 15.21 -2.03 -12.01
N ILE A 76 14.47 -2.79 -11.19
CA ILE A 76 14.94 -4.06 -10.63
C ILE A 76 15.00 -5.12 -11.72
N LEU A 77 13.97 -5.21 -12.58
CA LEU A 77 14.00 -6.07 -13.77
C LEU A 77 15.21 -5.74 -14.67
N GLN A 78 15.46 -4.46 -14.95
CA GLN A 78 16.58 -4.06 -15.82
C GLN A 78 17.94 -4.45 -15.24
N LYS A 79 18.14 -4.31 -13.92
CA LYS A 79 19.36 -4.81 -13.25
C LYS A 79 19.46 -6.33 -13.32
N HIS A 80 18.34 -7.03 -13.16
CA HIS A 80 18.28 -8.48 -13.29
C HIS A 80 18.61 -8.93 -14.72
N ASN A 81 18.06 -8.28 -15.74
CA ASN A 81 18.28 -8.59 -17.16
C ASN A 81 19.76 -8.54 -17.56
N LYS A 82 20.58 -7.69 -16.91
CA LYS A 82 22.03 -7.63 -17.16
C LYS A 82 22.77 -8.92 -16.79
N HIS A 83 22.25 -9.66 -15.82
CA HIS A 83 22.88 -10.88 -15.29
C HIS A 83 22.10 -12.15 -15.64
N CYS A 84 20.81 -12.03 -15.99
CA CYS A 84 19.94 -13.15 -16.34
C CYS A 84 20.17 -13.63 -17.78
N GLY A 85 21.43 -13.81 -18.17
CA GLY A 85 21.91 -14.02 -19.55
C GLY A 85 21.02 -14.87 -20.47
N THR A 86 20.82 -14.31 -21.67
CA THR A 86 20.35 -14.83 -22.97
C THR A 86 19.04 -15.61 -23.08
N PRO A 87 18.17 -15.24 -24.05
CA PRO A 87 16.84 -15.83 -24.26
C PRO A 87 16.93 -17.33 -24.54
N LEU A 88 16.12 -18.12 -23.84
CA LEU A 88 15.65 -19.41 -24.34
C LEU A 88 14.92 -19.14 -25.68
N ARG A 89 15.65 -19.31 -26.77
CA ARG A 89 15.12 -19.40 -28.13
C ARG A 89 14.44 -20.74 -28.32
#